data_AF-A0A9W5VS47-F1
#
_entry.id   AF-A0A9W5VS47-F1
#
_cell.length_a   1.000
_cell.length_b   1.000
_cell.length_c   1.000
_cell.angle_alpha   90.00
_cell.angle_beta   90.00
_cell.angle_gamma   90.00
#
_symmetry.space_group_name_H-M   'P 1'
#
loop_
_entity.id
_entity.type
_entity.pdbx_description
1 polymer ?
#
loop_
_entity_poly.entity_id
_entity_poly.type
_entity_poly.pdbx_seq_one_letter_code
_entity_poly.pdbx_strand_id
1 'polypeptide(L)' 'MIHQYELEFSVMYGGKERGLQSAIIPARSLEEANEKLKLEAKRRFGKCHVKIDMASLCVSEDSRYKIV' A
#
# COMPACT_ATOMS: atom_id res chain seq x y z
N MET A 1 6.86 -3.18 16.59
CA MET A 1 5.38 -3.16 16.57
C MET A 1 4.93 -3.29 15.12
N ILE A 2 3.81 -3.96 14.83
CA ILE A 2 3.24 -3.99 13.46
C ILE A 2 2.22 -2.87 13.38
N HIS A 3 2.36 -2.01 12.37
CA HIS A 3 1.42 -0.95 12.05
C HIS A 3 0.74 -1.25 10.71
N GLN A 4 -0.35 -0.53 10.44
CA GLN A 4 -1.01 -0.54 9.14
C GLN A 4 -0.62 0.73 8.38
N TYR A 5 -0.16 0.57 7.14
CA TYR A 5 0.18 1.69 6.26
C TYR A 5 -0.80 1.71 5.09
N GLU A 6 -1.47 2.83 4.87
CA GLU A 6 -2.21 3.06 3.64
C GLU A 6 -1.28 3.68 2.60
N LEU A 7 -1.13 2.99 1.47
CA LEU A 7 -0.30 3.44 0.35
C LEU A 7 -1.20 3.74 -0.83
N GLU A 8 -1.11 4.96 -1.34
CA GLU A 8 -1.69 5.37 -2.61
C GLU A 8 -0.63 5.26 -3.70
N PHE A 9 -0.93 4.52 -4.77
CA PHE A 9 0.04 4.17 -5.79
C PHE A 9 -0.59 3.96 -7.16
N SER A 10 0.21 4.16 -8.20
CA SER A 10 -0.08 3.71 -9.55
C SER A 10 0.87 2.57 -9.96
N VAL A 11 0.42 1.73 -10.89
CA VAL A 11 1.24 0.65 -11.45
C VAL A 11 1.31 0.79 -12.95
N MET A 12 2.53 0.80 -13.49
CA MET A 12 2.78 0.77 -14.92
C MET A 12 3.22 -0.64 -15.33
N TYR A 13 2.48 -1.25 -16.26
CA TYR A 13 2.85 -2.51 -16.89
C TYR A 13 2.31 -2.57 -18.33
N GLY A 14 3.01 -3.26 -19.22
CA GLY A 14 2.65 -3.30 -20.65
C GLY A 14 2.65 -1.92 -21.32
N GLY A 15 3.48 -0.98 -20.84
CA GLY A 15 3.59 0.38 -21.39
C GLY A 15 2.43 1.31 -21.06
N LYS A 16 1.51 0.94 -20.15
CA LYS A 16 0.39 1.77 -19.72
C LYS A 16 0.40 1.95 -18.20
N GLU A 17 0.20 3.17 -17.74
CA GLU A 17 -0.08 3.46 -16.34
C GLU A 17 -1.54 3.09 -16.03
N ARG A 18 -1.74 2.41 -14.90
CA ARG A 18 -3.06 2.18 -14.35
C ARG A 18 -3.42 3.32 -13.41
N GLY A 19 -4.72 3.60 -13.32
CA GLY A 19 -5.24 4.59 -12.40
C GLY A 19 -4.78 4.36 -10.97
N LEU A 20 -4.87 5.44 -10.22
CA LEU A 20 -4.53 5.51 -8.80
C LEU A 20 -5.28 4.44 -8.00
N GLN A 21 -4.56 3.75 -7.12
CA GLN A 21 -5.06 2.69 -6.26
C GLN A 21 -4.62 2.96 -4.82
N SER A 22 -5.36 2.45 -3.85
CA SER A 22 -4.97 2.45 -2.44
C SER A 22 -4.89 1.01 -1.91
N ALA A 23 -3.93 0.73 -1.04
CA ALA A 23 -3.84 -0.52 -0.31
C ALA A 23 -3.35 -0.31 1.13
N ILE A 24 -3.96 -1.04 2.06
CA ILE A 24 -3.52 -1.09 3.46
C ILE A 24 -2.58 -2.28 3.65
N ILE A 25 -1.34 -2.01 4.06
CA ILE A 25 -0.29 -3.01 4.23
C ILE A 25 0.19 -3.04 5.69
N PRO A 26 0.06 -4.18 6.38
CA PRO A 26 0.64 -4.35 7.70
C PRO A 26 2.16 -4.53 7.60
N ALA A 27 2.92 -3.69 8.29
CA ALA A 27 4.38 -3.71 8.29
C ALA A 27 4.96 -3.11 9.58
N ARG A 28 6.22 -3.39 9.86
CA ARG A 28 6.95 -2.80 11.01
C ARG A 28 7.51 -1.42 10.67
N SER A 29 7.61 -1.07 9.39
CA SER A 29 8.06 0.22 8.89
C SER A 29 7.40 0.55 7.55
N LEU A 30 7.44 1.83 7.15
CA LEU A 30 6.99 2.26 5.83
C LEU A 30 7.82 1.61 4.70
N GLU A 31 9.13 1.43 4.94
CA GLU A 31 10.01 0.76 3.98
C GLU A 31 9.57 -0.68 3.72
N GLU A 32 9.30 -1.45 4.79
CA GLU A 32 8.78 -2.82 4.66
C GLU A 32 7.42 -2.85 3.95
N ALA A 33 6.53 -1.88 4.21
CA ALA A 33 5.25 -1.77 3.50
C ALA A 33 5.45 -1.53 1.99
N ASN A 34 6.36 -0.63 1.63
CA ASN A 34 6.70 -0.33 0.24
C ASN A 34 7.30 -1.53 -0.49
N GLU A 35 8.18 -2.29 0.18
CA GLU A 35 8.74 -3.53 -0.38
C GLU A 35 7.67 -4.59 -0.60
N LYS A 36 6.78 -4.80 0.37
CA LYS A 36 5.63 -5.71 0.24
C LYS A 36 4.73 -5.33 -0.94
N LEU A 37 4.44 -4.03 -1.10
CA LEU A 37 3.67 -3.54 -2.24
C LEU A 37 4.35 -3.88 -3.57
N LYS A 38 5.65 -3.60 -3.70
CA LYS A 38 6.43 -3.87 -4.90
C LYS A 38 6.49 -5.35 -5.23
N LEU A 39 6.66 -6.21 -4.22
CA LEU A 39 6.67 -7.67 -4.39
C LEU A 39 5.32 -8.19 -4.87
N GLU A 40 4.22 -7.73 -4.29
CA GLU A 40 2.87 -8.15 -4.71
C GLU A 40 2.53 -7.62 -6.11
N ALA A 41 2.89 -6.38 -6.44
CA ALA A 41 2.73 -5.84 -7.79
C ALA A 41 3.52 -6.66 -8.82
N LYS A 42 4.78 -6.99 -8.53
CA LYS A 42 5.60 -7.86 -9.38
C LYS A 42 5.01 -9.26 -9.53
N ARG A 43 4.47 -9.83 -8.45
CA ARG A 43 3.79 -11.14 -8.47
C ARG A 43 2.56 -11.13 -9.38
N ARG A 44 1.77 -10.06 -9.38
CA ARG A 44 0.54 -9.93 -10.18
C ARG A 44 0.78 -9.55 -11.64
N PHE A 45 1.72 -8.63 -11.88
CA PHE A 45 1.87 -7.98 -13.18
C PHE A 45 3.21 -8.31 -13.88
N GLY A 46 4.10 -9.06 -13.23
CA GLY A 46 5.41 -9.40 -13.78
C GLY A 46 6.33 -8.18 -13.85
N LYS A 47 6.79 -7.82 -15.06
CA LYS A 47 7.62 -6.64 -15.28
C LYS A 47 6.77 -5.38 -15.18
N CYS A 48 6.73 -4.78 -13.99
CA CYS A 48 6.00 -3.56 -13.70
C CYS A 48 6.86 -2.52 -12.97
N HIS A 49 6.39 -1.28 -12.97
CA HIS A 49 6.90 -0.20 -12.14
C HIS A 49 5.78 0.27 -11.20
N VAL A 50 6.09 0.40 -9.91
CA VAL A 50 5.15 0.92 -8.91
C VAL A 50 5.60 2.32 -8.54
N LYS A 51 4.72 3.30 -8.69
CA LYS A 51 4.92 4.66 -8.22
C LYS A 51 4.02 4.86 -7.01
N ILE A 52 4.60 5.22 -5.87
CA ILE A 52 3.85 5.54 -4.66
C ILE A 52 3.70 7.05 -4.62
N ASP A 53 2.46 7.52 -4.58
CA ASP A 53 2.09 8.94 -4.58
C ASP A 53 1.92 9.45 -3.16
N MET A 54 1.33 8.64 -2.28
CA MET A 54 1.14 8.97 -0.87
C MET A 54 1.33 7.73 0.02
N ALA A 55 1.81 7.95 1.24
CA ALA A 55 1.85 6.95 2.28
C ALA A 55 1.42 7.57 3.61
N SER A 56 0.51 6.89 4.31
CA SER A 56 0.08 7.31 5.64
C SER A 56 0.10 6.14 6.61
N LEU A 57 0.38 6.43 7.88
CA LEU A 57 0.28 5.48 8.96
C LEU A 57 -1.17 5.48 9.44
N CYS A 58 -1.87 4.35 9.35
CA CYS A 58 -3.22 4.20 9.89
C CYS A 58 -3.11 4.15 11.41
N VAL A 59 -3.08 5.32 12.04
CA VAL A 59 -3.22 5.44 13.49
C VAL A 59 -4.69 5.20 13.81
N SER A 60 -4.98 4.15 14.57
CA SER A 60 -6.29 4.04 15.20
C SER A 60 -6.38 5.17 16.21
N GLU A 61 -7.05 6.27 15.86
CA GLU A 61 -7.60 7.16 16.87
C GLU A 61 -8.53 6.31 17.74
N ASP A 62 -8.06 6.05 18.96
CA ASP A 62 -8.75 5.48 20.11
C ASP A 62 -10.21 5.02 19.87
N SER A 63 -10.39 3.70 19.79
CA SER A 63 -11.49 3.01 20.45
C SER A 63 -12.93 3.51 20.18
N ARG A 64 -13.38 3.70 18.93
CA ARG A 64 -14.82 3.85 18.69
C ARG A 64 -15.50 2.50 18.45
N TYR A 65 -15.65 1.73 19.54
CA TYR A 65 -16.66 0.68 19.60
C TYR A 65 -18.04 1.36 19.53
N LYS A 66 -18.73 1.21 18.40
CA LYS A 66 -20.18 1.32 18.40
C LYS A 66 -20.72 -0.09 18.59
N ILE A 67 -21.02 -0.44 19.84
CA ILE A 67 -21.90 -1.58 20.12
C ILE A 67 -23.30 -1.09 19.75
N VAL A 68 -23.91 -1.76 18.77
CA VAL A 68 -25.32 -1.62 18.39
C VAL A 68 -26.14 -2.68 19.10
#